data_AF-A0A0F2J9I2-F1
#
_entry.id   AF-A0A0F2J9I2-F1
#
_cell.length_a   1.000
_cell.length_b   1.000
_cell.length_c   1.000
_cell.angle_alpha   90.00
_cell.angle_beta   90.00
_cell.angle_gamma   90.00
#
_symmetry.space_group_name_H-M   'P 1'
#
loop_
_entity.id
_entity.type
_entity.pdbx_description
1 polymer ?
#
loop_
_entity_poly.entity_id
_entity_poly.type
_entity_poly.pdbx_seq_one_letter_code
_entity_poly.pdbx_strand_id
1 'polypeptide(L)' 'MDAGGRWQKFVTNSKSQVNKWVEEGLRSGKAQFLPNNQDGSYKIITDLGETIGTRGETKIQTIVGGDGMIWTSYPIK' A
#
# COMPACT_ATOMS: atom_id res chain seq x y z
N MET A 1 -11.62 22.98 4.85
CA MET A 1 -12.54 21.89 4.47
C MET A 1 -11.77 20.59 4.62
N ASP A 2 -11.88 19.94 5.77
CA ASP A 2 -11.22 18.64 6.00
C ASP A 2 -12.09 17.53 5.40
N ALA A 3 -11.57 16.83 4.39
CA ALA A 3 -12.22 15.67 3.81
C ALA A 3 -12.26 14.52 4.83
N GLY A 4 -13.33 14.48 5.63
CA GLY A 4 -13.63 13.53 6.70
C GLY A 4 -13.96 12.10 6.25
N GLY A 5 -13.53 11.69 5.05
CA GLY A 5 -13.73 10.30 4.61
C GLY A 5 -12.83 9.34 5.39
N ARG A 6 -13.30 8.11 5.62
CA ARG A 6 -12.54 6.98 6.19
C ARG A 6 -11.47 6.45 5.22
N TRP A 7 -10.76 7.35 4.55
CA TRP A 7 -9.71 7.00 3.61
C TRP A 7 -8.54 6.38 4.36
N GLN A 8 -7.97 5.33 3.77
CA GLN A 8 -6.71 4.72 4.20
C GLN A 8 -5.58 5.72 3.91
N LYS A 9 -5.21 6.51 4.92
CA LYS A 9 -4.21 7.57 4.80
C LYS A 9 -2.91 7.14 5.47
N PHE A 10 -1.80 7.38 4.78
CA PHE A 10 -0.47 7.26 5.37
C PHE A 10 -0.30 8.24 6.54
N VAL A 11 0.47 7.84 7.53
CA VAL A 11 0.80 8.66 8.72
C VAL A 11 1.70 9.86 8.37
N THR A 12 2.27 9.87 7.16
CA THR A 12 3.15 10.92 6.65
C THR A 12 2.61 11.54 5.37
N ASN A 13 2.91 12.82 5.15
CA ASN A 13 2.70 13.51 3.88
C ASN A 13 3.96 13.50 2.99
N SER A 14 5.05 12.89 3.45
CA SER A 14 6.31 12.81 2.70
C SER A 14 6.23 11.75 1.59
N LYS A 15 6.27 12.20 0.34
CA LYS A 15 6.29 11.31 -0.84
C LYS A 15 7.48 10.34 -0.82
N SER A 16 8.65 10.77 -0.37
CA SER A 16 9.83 9.91 -0.30
C SER A 16 9.67 8.79 0.72
N GLN A 17 9.05 9.08 1.87
CA GLN A 17 8.77 8.05 2.88
C GLN A 17 7.74 7.04 2.37
N VAL A 18 6.67 7.50 1.71
CA VAL A 18 5.67 6.62 1.11
C VAL A 18 6.31 5.71 0.05
N ASN A 19 7.15 6.27 -0.84
CA ASN A 19 7.85 5.49 -1.85
C ASN A 19 8.78 4.45 -1.22
N LYS A 20 9.46 4.79 -0.13
CA LYS A 20 10.30 3.83 0.61
C LYS A 20 9.49 2.63 1.13
N TRP A 21 8.33 2.87 1.73
CA TRP A 21 7.45 1.78 2.20
C TRP A 21 6.91 0.92 1.06
N VAL A 22 6.59 1.52 -0.09
CA VAL A 22 6.18 0.77 -1.29
C VAL A 22 7.34 -0.09 -1.78
N GLU A 23 8.54 0.46 -1.93
CA GLU A 23 9.73 -0.29 -2.38
C GLU A 23 10.07 -1.44 -1.42
N GLU A 24 10.03 -1.20 -0.11
CA GLU A 24 10.25 -2.22 0.91
C GLU A 24 9.18 -3.31 0.84
N GLY A 25 7.91 -2.91 0.70
CA GLY A 25 6.78 -3.82 0.54
C GLY A 25 6.93 -4.74 -0.66
N LEU A 26 7.35 -4.20 -1.81
CA LEU A 26 7.55 -4.94 -3.06
C LEU A 26 8.77 -5.86 -3.05
N ARG A 27 9.82 -5.50 -2.30
CA ARG A 27 11.06 -6.29 -2.19
C ARG A 27 11.05 -7.33 -1.08
N SER A 28 10.06 -7.27 -0.18
CA SER A 28 9.97 -8.16 0.98
C SER A 28 9.71 -9.61 0.58
N GLY A 29 10.47 -10.54 1.16
CA GLY A 29 10.19 -11.98 1.06
C GLY A 29 8.88 -12.40 1.74
N LYS A 30 8.20 -11.50 2.45
CA LYS A 30 6.89 -11.72 3.06
C LYS A 30 5.72 -11.21 2.21
N ALA A 31 5.99 -10.67 1.02
CA ALA A 31 4.97 -10.11 0.14
C ALA A 31 3.99 -11.19 -0.34
N GLN A 32 2.69 -10.93 -0.15
CA GLN A 32 1.60 -11.82 -0.59
C GLN A 32 0.98 -11.29 -1.88
N PHE A 33 1.02 -12.11 -2.94
CA PHE A 33 0.42 -11.79 -4.23
C PHE A 33 -0.99 -12.39 -4.28
N LEU A 34 -2.00 -11.55 -4.48
CA LEU A 34 -3.41 -11.94 -4.42
C LEU A 34 -4.19 -11.36 -5.61
N PRO A 35 -5.31 -12.00 -6.02
CA PRO A 35 -6.21 -11.41 -7.00
C PRO A 35 -6.79 -10.06 -6.54
N ASN A 36 -6.96 -9.12 -7.48
CA ASN A 36 -7.60 -7.82 -7.22
C ASN A 36 -9.07 -7.75 -7.68
N ASN A 37 -9.65 -8.85 -8.19
CA ASN A 37 -11.02 -8.90 -8.74
C ASN A 37 -11.30 -7.83 -9.82
N GLN A 38 -10.25 -7.37 -10.48
CA GLN A 38 -10.28 -6.44 -11.60
C GLN A 38 -9.27 -6.94 -12.63
N ASP A 39 -9.75 -7.19 -13.85
CA ASP A 39 -8.94 -7.76 -14.92
C ASP A 39 -7.69 -6.95 -15.18
N GLY A 40 -6.59 -7.65 -15.49
CA GLY A 40 -5.30 -7.03 -15.72
C GLY A 40 -4.70 -6.37 -14.49
N SER A 41 -5.04 -6.81 -13.28
CA SER A 41 -4.39 -6.33 -12.06
C SER A 41 -4.32 -7.38 -10.95
N TYR A 42 -3.37 -7.21 -10.05
CA TYR A 42 -3.22 -7.98 -8.83
C TYR A 42 -2.85 -7.06 -7.67
N LYS A 43 -3.06 -7.53 -6.45
CA LYS A 43 -2.68 -6.80 -5.24
C LYS A 43 -1.55 -7.51 -4.53
N ILE A 44 -0.61 -6.72 -4.03
CA ILE A 44 0.50 -7.15 -3.20
C ILE A 44 0.24 -6.62 -1.79
N ILE A 45 0.26 -7.49 -0.79
CA ILE A 45 0.11 -7.13 0.62
C ILE A 45 1.37 -7.52 1.37
N THR A 46 1.96 -6.56 2.08
CA THR A 46 3.17 -6.79 2.89
C THR A 46 3.02 -6.11 4.24
N ASP A 47 3.32 -6.84 5.31
CA ASP A 47 3.47 -6.26 6.65
C ASP A 47 4.87 -5.66 6.82
N LEU A 48 4.92 -4.36 7.11
CA LEU A 48 6.16 -3.61 7.30
C LEU A 48 6.61 -3.62 8.77
N GLY A 49 5.78 -4.11 9.69
CA GLY A 49 6.14 -4.21 11.11
C GLY A 49 6.22 -2.86 11.84
N GLU A 50 5.91 -1.75 11.18
CA GLU A 50 5.81 -0.41 11.76
C GLU A 50 4.49 0.25 11.37
N THR A 51 4.04 1.22 12.16
CA THR A 51 2.83 1.98 11.86
C THR A 51 3.06 2.90 10.67
N ILE A 52 2.39 2.63 9.56
CA ILE A 52 2.47 3.41 8.32
C ILE A 52 1.19 4.19 8.03
N GLY A 53 0.08 3.85 8.67
CA GLY A 53 -1.20 4.55 8.52
C GLY A 53 -1.66 5.31 9.75
N THR A 54 -2.54 6.28 9.54
CA THR A 54 -3.07 7.18 10.58
C THR A 54 -3.90 6.50 11.67
N ARG A 55 -4.23 5.20 11.54
CA ARG A 55 -5.09 4.46 12.47
C ARG A 55 -4.45 3.13 12.91
N GLY A 56 -3.12 3.07 12.91
CA GLY A 56 -2.37 1.89 13.35
C GLY A 56 -2.23 0.80 12.28
N GLU A 57 -2.49 1.12 11.02
CA GLU A 57 -2.18 0.23 9.90
C GLU A 57 -0.67 -0.02 9.81
N THR A 58 -0.27 -1.30 9.73
CA THR A 58 1.15 -1.71 9.62
C THR A 58 1.49 -2.37 8.29
N LYS A 59 0.47 -2.72 7.51
CA LYS A 59 0.63 -3.36 6.20
C LYS A 59 0.43 -2.35 5.10
N ILE A 60 1.14 -2.54 4.00
CA ILE A 60 0.90 -1.82 2.75
C ILE A 60 0.22 -2.74 1.74
N GLN A 61 -0.82 -2.22 1.09
CA GLN A 61 -1.42 -2.86 -0.08
C GLN A 61 -1.11 -2.04 -1.31
N THR A 62 -0.52 -2.68 -2.32
CA THR A 62 -0.17 -2.09 -3.61
C THR A 62 -0.91 -2.81 -4.72
N ILE A 63 -1.64 -2.06 -5.54
CA ILE A 63 -2.29 -2.57 -6.74
C ILE A 63 -1.36 -2.37 -7.93
N VAL A 64 -1.08 -3.45 -8.65
CA VAL A 64 -0.20 -3.45 -9.82
C VAL A 64 -0.99 -3.94 -11.02
N GLY A 65 -0.87 -3.21 -12.13
CA GLY A 65 -1.43 -3.60 -13.42
C GLY A 65 -0.64 -4.74 -14.07
N GLY A 66 -1.24 -5.41 -15.05
CA GLY A 66 -0.58 -6.45 -15.83
C GLY A 66 0.60 -5.96 -16.68
N ASP A 67 0.73 -4.64 -16.83
CA ASP A 67 1.86 -3.92 -17.41
C ASP A 67 3.00 -3.68 -16.41
N GLY A 68 2.85 -4.08 -15.15
CA GLY A 68 3.81 -3.88 -14.08
C GLY A 68 3.78 -2.49 -13.45
N MET A 69 2.87 -1.60 -13.88
CA MET A 69 2.73 -0.26 -13.32
C MET A 69 1.94 -0.30 -12.01
N ILE A 70 2.38 0.47 -11.02
CA ILE A 70 1.64 0.67 -9.77
C ILE A 70 0.46 1.59 -10.04
N TRP A 71 -0.76 1.09 -9.83
CA TRP A 71 -1.97 1.90 -9.95
C TRP A 71 -2.22 2.72 -8.69
N THR A 72 -2.05 2.09 -7.53
CA THR A 72 -2.22 2.76 -6.23
C THR A 72 -1.56 1.97 -5.10
N SER A 73 -1.26 2.64 -4.01
CA SER A 73 -0.79 2.03 -2.76
C SER A 73 -1.40 2.74 -1.56
N TYR A 74 -1.82 1.98 -0.56
CA TYR A 74 -2.45 2.52 0.64
C TYR A 74 -2.23 1.60 1.86
N PRO A 75 -2.24 2.16 3.08
CA PRO A 75 -2.02 1.39 4.29
C PRO A 75 -3.26 0.60 4.70
N ILE A 76 -3.07 -0.63 5.20
CA ILE A 76 -4.12 -1.54 5.69
C ILE A 76 -3.73 -2.17 7.04
N LYS A 77 -4.70 -2.77 7.73
CA LYS A 77 -4.47 -3.54 8.96
C LYS A 77 -4.05 -4.99 8.68
#